data_AF-A0A2S9DEY4-F1
#
_entry.id   AF-A0A2S9DEY4-F1
#
_cell.length_a   1.000
_cell.length_b   1.000
_cell.length_c   1.000
_cell.angle_alpha   90.00
_cell.angle_beta   90.00
_cell.angle_gamma   90.00
#
_symmetry.space_group_name_H-M   'P 1'
#
loop_
_entity.id
_entity.type
_entity.pdbx_description
1 polymer ?
#
loop_
_entity_poly.entity_id
_entity_poly.type
_entity_poly.pdbx_seq_one_letter_code
_entity_poly.pdbx_strand_id
1 'polypeptide(L)'
;MTMEPVRSKRRPVLIALAIAVVLAVVASVVVIALTNFAGQQRRESLTLLKDERLNALVEARDKIQPAANAYLAAYKKARNVPATREEAEKNSAKERDDFQQAINSARSALSAVQTGNGSSEEAEGIGVAAAQLGDSYQAYLDSMEGLVESYAQFEGLFREDGAGCNGLFVGSKAANLRERQTLLGQAAVPCREAVNQLKQSKNISYVEFARTLDNEIAQLESHAETTAKSEENYNEFVRLKDEYVKKADDATARNASEEELLKIADEVKAFNTRIKNNRSEFDFAAKRYLNGVKEMPTLVEEVFSKNVAAQIKHHDTVIPLRVQVLKDAIDAELAA
;
A
#
# COMPACT_ATOMS: atom_id res chain seq x y z
N MET A 1 86.98 57.87 27.09
CA MET A 1 86.15 57.69 25.88
C MET A 1 85.80 56.22 25.75
N THR A 2 84.58 55.84 26.11
CA THR A 2 84.06 54.48 25.94
C THR A 2 83.25 54.44 24.65
N MET A 3 83.69 53.65 23.66
CA MET A 3 82.90 53.38 22.46
C MET A 3 81.89 52.26 22.77
N GLU A 4 80.61 52.57 22.73
CA GLU A 4 79.54 51.56 22.71
C GLU A 4 79.55 50.79 21.38
N PRO A 5 79.31 49.46 21.38
CA PRO A 5 79.05 48.74 20.15
C PRO A 5 77.63 49.07 19.65
N VAL A 6 77.54 49.61 18.44
CA VAL A 6 76.26 49.84 17.75
C VAL A 6 75.58 48.48 17.51
N ARG A 7 74.66 48.09 18.41
CA ARG A 7 73.74 46.98 18.17
C ARG A 7 72.84 47.35 16.98
N SER A 8 73.14 46.80 15.81
CA SER A 8 72.27 46.89 14.63
C SER A 8 70.90 46.23 14.92
N LYS A 9 69.91 47.05 15.29
CA LYS A 9 68.50 46.66 15.50
C LYS A 9 67.81 46.10 14.23
N ARG A 10 68.42 46.23 13.05
CA ARG A 10 67.84 45.76 11.77
C ARG A 10 67.95 44.25 11.52
N ARG A 11 68.99 43.59 12.05
CA ARG A 11 69.23 42.15 11.83
C ARG A 11 68.16 41.23 12.45
N PRO A 12 67.72 41.40 13.71
CA PRO A 12 66.67 40.55 14.27
C PRO A 12 65.30 40.78 13.62
N VAL A 13 65.00 42.01 13.18
CA VAL A 13 63.75 42.35 12.47
C VAL A 13 63.70 41.70 11.09
N LEU A 14 64.82 41.70 10.35
CA LEU A 14 64.92 41.02 9.05
C LEU A 14 64.79 39.49 9.17
N ILE A 15 65.33 38.89 10.23
CA ILE A 15 65.19 37.45 10.48
C ILE A 15 63.74 37.11 10.84
N ALA A 16 63.07 37.92 11.67
CA ALA A 16 61.67 37.71 12.01
C ALA A 16 60.74 37.86 10.79
N LEU A 17 60.99 38.86 9.93
CA LEU A 17 60.27 39.03 8.66
C LEU A 17 60.49 37.86 7.69
N ALA A 18 61.72 37.38 7.56
CA ALA A 18 62.03 36.23 6.71
C ALA A 18 61.32 34.95 7.20
N ILE A 19 61.29 34.71 8.52
CA ILE A 19 60.57 33.57 9.11
C ILE A 19 59.06 33.71 8.89
N ALA A 20 58.49 34.91 9.08
CA ALA A 20 57.07 35.14 8.86
C ALA A 20 56.65 34.92 7.38
N VAL A 21 57.48 35.35 6.43
CA VAL A 21 57.24 35.10 5.00
C VAL A 21 57.35 33.62 4.66
N VAL A 22 58.35 32.91 5.19
CA VAL A 22 58.48 31.46 4.99
C VAL A 22 57.30 30.71 5.58
N LEU A 23 56.84 31.06 6.78
CA LEU A 23 55.65 30.45 7.39
C LEU A 23 54.37 30.74 6.61
N ALA A 24 54.19 31.96 6.09
CA ALA A 24 53.05 32.30 5.23
C ALA A 24 53.06 31.52 3.91
N VAL A 25 54.24 31.36 3.29
CA VAL A 25 54.40 30.54 2.07
C VAL A 25 54.09 29.07 2.36
N VAL A 26 54.64 28.50 3.44
CA VAL A 26 54.34 27.11 3.84
C VAL A 26 52.85 26.92 4.13
N ALA A 27 52.21 27.85 4.86
CA ALA A 27 50.78 27.80 5.14
C ALA A 27 49.94 27.86 3.84
N SER A 28 50.29 28.74 2.90
CA SER A 28 49.60 28.83 1.61
C SER A 28 49.77 27.57 0.75
N VAL A 29 50.96 26.97 0.73
CA VAL A 29 51.22 25.70 0.02
C VAL A 29 50.42 24.55 0.67
N VAL A 30 50.34 24.50 2.00
CA VAL A 30 49.53 23.50 2.71
C VAL A 30 48.04 23.67 2.40
N VAL A 31 47.52 24.90 2.39
CA VAL A 31 46.12 25.17 2.03
C VAL A 31 45.83 24.79 0.57
N ILE A 32 46.73 25.10 -0.37
CA ILE A 32 46.59 24.72 -1.79
C ILE A 32 46.65 23.19 -1.96
N ALA A 33 47.55 22.50 -1.25
CA ALA A 33 47.64 21.06 -1.29
C ALA A 33 46.39 20.38 -0.70
N LEU A 34 45.87 20.89 0.42
CA LEU A 34 44.64 20.40 1.05
C LEU A 34 43.42 20.62 0.17
N THR A 35 43.30 21.77 -0.49
CA THR A 35 42.19 22.07 -1.40
C THR A 35 42.24 21.23 -2.68
N ASN A 36 43.42 21.03 -3.27
CA ASN A 36 43.60 20.15 -4.42
C ASN A 36 43.31 18.68 -4.06
N PHE A 37 43.77 18.21 -2.90
CA PHE A 37 43.51 16.84 -2.44
C PHE A 37 42.02 16.62 -2.17
N ALA A 38 41.35 17.57 -1.50
CA ALA A 38 39.91 17.52 -1.26
C ALA A 38 39.10 17.54 -2.57
N GLY A 39 39.49 18.37 -3.54
CA GLY A 39 38.85 18.42 -4.86
C GLY A 39 39.02 17.13 -5.66
N GLN A 40 40.21 16.54 -5.65
CA GLN A 40 40.47 15.25 -6.31
C GLN A 40 39.71 14.10 -5.64
N GLN A 41 39.69 14.05 -4.31
CA GLN A 41 38.93 13.06 -3.54
C GLN A 41 37.42 13.17 -3.81
N ARG A 42 36.88 14.40 -3.95
CA ARG A 42 35.48 14.63 -4.33
C ARG A 42 35.18 14.10 -5.73
N ARG A 43 36.04 14.38 -6.72
CA ARG A 43 35.87 13.87 -8.10
C ARG A 43 35.94 12.34 -8.17
N GLU A 44 36.88 11.72 -7.47
CA GLU A 44 36.98 10.26 -7.37
C GLU A 44 35.72 9.66 -6.71
N SER A 45 35.22 10.27 -5.62
CA SER A 45 34.00 9.82 -4.94
C SER A 45 32.75 9.94 -5.82
N LEU A 46 32.63 11.04 -6.57
CA LEU A 46 31.50 11.26 -7.48
C LEU A 46 31.54 10.29 -8.67
N THR A 47 32.73 10.03 -9.21
CA THR A 47 32.93 9.03 -10.27
C THR A 47 32.56 7.63 -9.77
N LEU A 48 33.02 7.26 -8.57
CA LEU A 48 32.65 6.00 -7.92
C LEU A 48 31.14 5.86 -7.71
N LEU A 49 30.48 6.94 -7.27
CA LEU A 49 29.03 6.97 -7.11
C LEU A 49 28.33 6.72 -8.45
N LYS A 50 28.75 7.42 -9.50
CA LYS A 50 28.12 7.36 -10.83
C LYS A 50 28.33 6.01 -11.53
N ASP A 51 29.56 5.54 -11.59
CA ASP A 51 29.96 4.45 -12.48
C ASP A 51 29.91 3.07 -11.81
N GLU A 52 30.06 3.00 -10.49
CA GLU A 52 30.04 1.73 -9.77
C GLU A 52 28.77 1.59 -8.94
N ARG A 53 28.51 2.51 -8.01
CA ARG A 53 27.44 2.35 -7.02
C ARG A 53 26.04 2.41 -7.64
N LEU A 54 25.80 3.36 -8.55
CA LEU A 54 24.51 3.43 -9.25
C LEU A 54 24.27 2.24 -10.17
N ASN A 55 25.29 1.78 -10.88
CA ASN A 55 25.16 0.61 -11.75
C ASN A 55 24.89 -0.66 -10.93
N ALA A 56 25.59 -0.86 -9.80
CA ALA A 56 25.31 -1.97 -8.88
C ALA A 56 23.87 -1.91 -8.31
N LEU A 57 23.36 -0.72 -8.01
CA LEU A 57 21.98 -0.54 -7.54
C LEU A 57 20.94 -0.88 -8.62
N VAL A 58 21.18 -0.50 -9.88
CA VAL A 58 20.33 -0.86 -11.02
C VAL A 58 20.36 -2.38 -11.24
N GLU A 59 21.54 -2.98 -11.30
CA GLU A 59 21.68 -4.44 -11.49
C GLU A 59 21.05 -5.25 -10.35
N ALA A 60 21.14 -4.77 -9.10
CA ALA A 60 20.49 -5.41 -7.97
C ALA A 60 18.96 -5.34 -8.07
N ARG A 61 18.42 -4.20 -8.52
CA ARG A 61 16.97 -4.01 -8.73
C ARG A 61 16.41 -4.95 -9.78
N ASP A 62 17.14 -5.13 -10.89
CA ASP A 62 16.69 -5.94 -12.02
C ASP A 62 16.51 -7.43 -11.67
N LYS A 63 17.08 -7.88 -10.55
CA LYS A 63 16.92 -9.25 -10.04
C LYS A 63 15.67 -9.45 -9.18
N ILE A 64 15.07 -8.38 -8.64
CA ILE A 64 13.99 -8.47 -7.65
C ILE A 64 12.70 -8.99 -8.27
N GLN A 65 12.22 -8.36 -9.34
CA GLN A 65 10.95 -8.74 -9.97
C GLN A 65 11.00 -10.17 -10.53
N PRO A 66 12.08 -10.62 -11.21
CA PRO A 66 12.22 -12.03 -11.59
C PRO A 66 12.16 -12.98 -10.40
N ALA A 67 12.83 -12.68 -9.28
CA ALA A 67 12.81 -13.52 -8.09
C ALA A 67 11.43 -13.56 -7.42
N ALA A 68 10.72 -12.41 -7.35
CA ALA A 68 9.36 -12.35 -6.87
C ALA A 68 8.43 -13.21 -7.74
N ASN A 69 8.52 -13.08 -9.06
CA ASN A 69 7.73 -13.88 -10.00
C ASN A 69 8.00 -15.39 -9.85
N ALA A 70 9.27 -15.78 -9.64
CA ALA A 70 9.64 -17.16 -9.40
C ALA A 70 8.99 -17.70 -8.12
N TYR A 71 9.02 -16.94 -7.03
CA TYR A 71 8.32 -17.29 -5.79
C TYR A 71 6.81 -17.42 -5.98
N LEU A 72 6.15 -16.42 -6.56
CA LEU A 72 4.69 -16.45 -6.78
C LEU A 72 4.26 -17.65 -7.63
N ALA A 73 5.04 -17.98 -8.67
CA ALA A 73 4.80 -19.13 -9.52
C ALA A 73 5.04 -20.46 -8.78
N ALA A 74 6.12 -20.58 -8.00
CA ALA A 74 6.42 -21.77 -7.20
C ALA A 74 5.34 -22.02 -6.15
N TYR A 75 4.94 -20.97 -5.42
CA TYR A 75 3.85 -21.04 -4.44
C TYR A 75 2.53 -21.45 -5.08
N LYS A 76 2.14 -20.79 -6.19
CA LYS A 76 0.93 -21.16 -6.94
C LYS A 76 0.97 -22.60 -7.42
N LYS A 77 2.10 -23.06 -7.94
CA LYS A 77 2.29 -24.46 -8.37
C LYS A 77 2.13 -25.42 -7.19
N ALA A 78 2.69 -25.09 -6.03
CA ALA A 78 2.53 -25.90 -4.83
C ALA A 78 1.06 -25.96 -4.36
N ARG A 79 0.30 -24.87 -4.50
CA ARG A 79 -1.13 -24.78 -4.17
C ARG A 79 -2.10 -25.43 -5.17
N ASN A 80 -1.60 -25.85 -6.35
CA ASN A 80 -2.40 -26.56 -7.37
C ASN A 80 -2.55 -28.06 -7.09
N VAL A 81 -1.76 -28.61 -6.16
CA VAL A 81 -1.97 -29.91 -5.52
C VAL A 81 -2.81 -29.65 -4.25
N PRO A 82 -3.62 -30.58 -3.70
CA PRO A 82 -4.30 -30.40 -2.40
C PRO A 82 -3.29 -30.36 -1.25
N ALA A 83 -2.38 -29.39 -1.29
CA ALA A 83 -1.37 -29.12 -0.31
C ALA A 83 -1.86 -28.00 0.60
N THR A 84 -1.59 -28.11 1.90
CA THR A 84 -1.95 -27.05 2.85
C THR A 84 -1.15 -25.78 2.58
N ARG A 85 -1.53 -24.67 3.22
CA ARG A 85 -0.76 -23.42 3.17
C ARG A 85 0.70 -23.66 3.58
N GLU A 86 0.91 -24.38 4.70
CA GLU A 86 2.24 -24.67 5.25
C GLU A 86 3.08 -25.50 4.29
N GLU A 87 2.47 -26.48 3.62
CA GLU A 87 3.16 -27.29 2.62
C GLU A 87 3.56 -26.47 1.39
N ALA A 88 2.69 -25.56 0.94
CA ALA A 88 3.02 -24.66 -0.15
C ALA A 88 4.14 -23.67 0.21
N GLU A 89 4.13 -23.13 1.43
CA GLU A 89 5.20 -22.28 1.95
C GLU A 89 6.53 -23.06 2.00
N LYS A 90 6.52 -24.30 2.49
CA LYS A 90 7.70 -25.17 2.52
C LYS A 90 8.24 -25.47 1.12
N ASN A 91 7.34 -25.76 0.17
CA ASN A 91 7.71 -26.14 -1.20
C ASN A 91 8.18 -24.96 -2.06
N SER A 92 7.96 -23.72 -1.60
CA SER A 92 8.41 -22.48 -2.26
C SER A 92 9.48 -21.72 -1.46
N ALA A 93 9.99 -22.34 -0.39
CA ALA A 93 10.94 -21.69 0.53
C ALA A 93 12.23 -21.28 -0.17
N LYS A 94 12.74 -22.09 -1.10
CA LYS A 94 13.95 -21.77 -1.86
C LYS A 94 13.76 -20.48 -2.67
N GLU A 95 12.69 -20.38 -3.44
CA GLU A 95 12.42 -19.20 -4.26
C GLU A 95 12.15 -17.95 -3.39
N ARG A 96 11.59 -18.14 -2.19
CA ARG A 96 11.45 -17.07 -1.20
C ARG A 96 12.82 -16.59 -0.67
N ASP A 97 13.73 -17.52 -0.37
CA ASP A 97 15.08 -17.20 0.08
C ASP A 97 15.89 -16.49 -1.02
N ASP A 98 15.78 -16.96 -2.26
CA ASP A 98 16.38 -16.31 -3.45
C ASP A 98 15.86 -14.87 -3.62
N PHE A 99 14.55 -14.65 -3.42
CA PHE A 99 13.96 -13.31 -3.40
C PHE A 99 14.52 -12.44 -2.26
N GLN A 100 14.61 -12.98 -1.05
CA GLN A 100 15.15 -12.25 0.10
C GLN A 100 16.62 -11.86 -0.13
N GLN A 101 17.40 -12.74 -0.76
CA GLN A 101 18.77 -12.43 -1.16
C GLN A 101 18.82 -11.24 -2.14
N ALA A 102 17.95 -11.23 -3.15
CA ALA A 102 17.88 -10.12 -4.11
C ALA A 102 17.52 -8.78 -3.42
N ILE A 103 16.56 -8.79 -2.50
CA ILE A 103 16.19 -7.62 -1.68
C ILE A 103 17.37 -7.13 -0.83
N ASN A 104 18.06 -8.04 -0.13
CA ASN A 104 19.20 -7.69 0.72
C ASN A 104 20.36 -7.10 -0.10
N SER A 105 20.63 -7.64 -1.30
CA SER A 105 21.61 -7.08 -2.23
C SER A 105 21.23 -5.67 -2.67
N ALA A 106 19.96 -5.43 -3.02
CA ALA A 106 19.50 -4.11 -3.44
C ALA A 106 19.53 -3.08 -2.29
N ARG A 107 19.16 -3.46 -1.07
CA ARG A 107 19.31 -2.59 0.12
C ARG A 107 20.76 -2.23 0.40
N SER A 108 21.67 -3.20 0.26
CA SER A 108 23.11 -2.96 0.42
C SER A 108 23.64 -1.99 -0.63
N ALA A 109 23.24 -2.17 -1.89
CA ALA A 109 23.60 -1.25 -2.97
C ALA A 109 23.00 0.15 -2.77
N LEU A 110 21.76 0.24 -2.28
CA LEU A 110 21.10 1.51 -1.98
C LEU A 110 21.84 2.27 -0.86
N SER A 111 22.21 1.56 0.21
CA SER A 111 23.01 2.13 1.30
C SER A 111 24.36 2.65 0.81
N ALA A 112 25.01 1.96 -0.12
CA ALA A 112 26.24 2.43 -0.74
C ALA A 112 26.04 3.74 -1.53
N VAL A 113 24.92 3.91 -2.24
CA VAL A 113 24.57 5.16 -2.93
C VAL A 113 24.31 6.29 -1.93
N GLN A 114 23.54 6.03 -0.87
CA GLN A 114 23.20 7.04 0.15
C GLN A 114 24.42 7.51 0.96
N THR A 115 25.31 6.60 1.33
CA THR A 115 26.54 6.91 2.07
C THR A 115 27.66 7.48 1.19
N GLY A 116 27.55 7.33 -0.13
CA GLY A 116 28.52 7.87 -1.10
C GLY A 116 28.39 9.36 -1.38
N ASN A 117 27.30 9.97 -0.92
CA ASN A 117 27.08 11.40 -1.02
C ASN A 117 27.63 12.09 0.24
N GLY A 118 28.88 12.55 0.16
CA GLY A 118 29.61 13.16 1.28
C GLY A 118 28.87 14.32 1.96
N SER A 119 29.10 14.49 3.26
CA SER A 119 28.41 15.39 4.19
C SER A 119 28.77 16.88 4.06
N SER A 120 28.88 17.43 2.85
CA SER A 120 29.17 18.87 2.67
C SER A 120 27.93 19.63 2.21
N GLU A 121 27.62 20.72 2.91
CA GLU A 121 26.51 21.67 2.67
C GLU A 121 26.51 22.30 1.25
N GLU A 122 27.54 22.07 0.43
CA GLU A 122 27.71 22.62 -0.92
C GLU A 122 27.18 21.71 -2.05
N ALA A 123 26.50 20.61 -1.73
CA ALA A 123 26.01 19.59 -2.69
C ALA A 123 24.47 19.50 -2.76
N GLU A 124 23.76 20.63 -2.72
CA GLU A 124 22.28 20.66 -2.68
C GLU A 124 21.63 19.87 -3.83
N GLY A 125 22.17 19.93 -5.06
CA GLY A 125 21.59 19.24 -6.23
C GLY A 125 21.76 17.72 -6.21
N ILE A 126 22.98 17.24 -5.93
CA ILE A 126 23.30 15.79 -5.90
C ILE A 126 22.63 15.14 -4.69
N GLY A 127 22.65 15.80 -3.52
CA GLY A 127 22.02 15.27 -2.32
C GLY A 127 20.51 15.13 -2.43
N VAL A 128 19.83 16.11 -3.03
CA VAL A 128 18.39 16.03 -3.29
C VAL A 128 18.08 14.91 -4.29
N ALA A 129 18.84 14.81 -5.39
CA ALA A 129 18.65 13.76 -6.39
C ALA A 129 18.87 12.35 -5.79
N ALA A 130 19.91 12.18 -4.97
CA ALA A 130 20.20 10.92 -4.28
C ALA A 130 19.13 10.55 -3.25
N ALA A 131 18.61 11.53 -2.49
CA ALA A 131 17.51 11.31 -1.55
C ALA A 131 16.22 10.87 -2.26
N GLN A 132 15.83 11.59 -3.32
CA GLN A 132 14.65 11.23 -4.13
C GLN A 132 14.81 9.85 -4.78
N LEU A 133 16.00 9.52 -5.27
CA LEU A 133 16.29 8.19 -5.78
C LEU A 133 16.11 7.13 -4.67
N GLY A 134 16.65 7.41 -3.49
CA GLY A 134 16.55 6.53 -2.33
C GLY A 134 15.12 6.26 -1.90
N ASP A 135 14.28 7.29 -1.81
CA ASP A 135 12.85 7.15 -1.49
C ASP A 135 12.13 6.27 -2.51
N SER A 136 12.43 6.47 -3.80
CA SER A 136 11.85 5.68 -4.89
C SER A 136 12.22 4.21 -4.82
N TYR A 137 13.50 3.92 -4.55
CA TYR A 137 13.99 2.55 -4.39
C TYR A 137 13.41 1.92 -3.13
N GLN A 138 13.41 2.62 -2.00
CA GLN A 138 12.84 2.11 -0.75
C GLN A 138 11.37 1.74 -0.92
N ALA A 139 10.57 2.63 -1.55
CA ALA A 139 9.17 2.34 -1.85
C ALA A 139 8.99 1.11 -2.77
N TYR A 140 9.86 0.93 -3.77
CA TYR A 140 9.86 -0.26 -4.61
C TYR A 140 10.22 -1.53 -3.84
N LEU A 141 11.27 -1.48 -3.01
CA LEU A 141 11.70 -2.62 -2.18
C LEU A 141 10.59 -3.05 -1.22
N ASP A 142 10.01 -2.10 -0.48
CA ASP A 142 8.92 -2.35 0.45
C ASP A 142 7.68 -2.91 -0.28
N SER A 143 7.36 -2.37 -1.46
CA SER A 143 6.25 -2.87 -2.29
C SER A 143 6.45 -4.32 -2.73
N MET A 144 7.65 -4.67 -3.20
CA MET A 144 7.98 -6.03 -3.65
C MET A 144 8.08 -7.02 -2.48
N GLU A 145 8.64 -6.61 -1.34
CA GLU A 145 8.63 -7.43 -0.12
C GLU A 145 7.21 -7.69 0.35
N GLY A 146 6.38 -6.64 0.44
CA GLY A 146 4.98 -6.79 0.82
C GLY A 146 4.21 -7.72 -0.12
N LEU A 147 4.53 -7.69 -1.43
CA LEU A 147 3.93 -8.56 -2.43
C LEU A 147 4.23 -10.03 -2.11
N VAL A 148 5.48 -10.35 -1.79
CA VAL A 148 5.92 -11.72 -1.49
C VAL A 148 5.45 -12.16 -0.10
N GLU A 149 5.68 -11.36 0.93
CA GLU A 149 5.37 -11.68 2.33
C GLU A 149 3.87 -11.89 2.57
N SER A 150 3.02 -11.13 1.88
CA SER A 150 1.57 -11.20 2.04
C SER A 150 0.87 -12.11 1.03
N TYR A 151 1.59 -12.72 0.09
CA TYR A 151 0.98 -13.49 -1.00
C TYR A 151 0.17 -14.68 -0.51
N ALA A 152 0.73 -15.48 0.41
CA ALA A 152 0.04 -16.64 0.99
C ALA A 152 -1.28 -16.25 1.67
N GLN A 153 -1.29 -15.09 2.34
CA GLN A 153 -2.50 -14.56 2.97
C GLN A 153 -3.53 -14.13 1.91
N PHE A 154 -3.09 -13.43 0.86
CA PHE A 154 -3.97 -13.00 -0.24
C PHE A 154 -4.56 -14.19 -1.01
N GLU A 155 -3.73 -15.15 -1.41
CA GLU A 155 -4.14 -16.35 -2.14
C GLU A 155 -5.11 -17.22 -1.31
N GLY A 156 -4.87 -17.30 0.00
CA GLY A 156 -5.69 -18.06 0.94
C GLY A 156 -7.01 -17.41 1.35
N LEU A 157 -7.30 -16.16 0.96
CA LEU A 157 -8.52 -15.46 1.40
C LEU A 157 -9.79 -16.26 1.10
N PHE A 158 -9.91 -16.73 -0.13
CA PHE A 158 -11.09 -17.43 -0.65
C PHE A 158 -10.86 -18.95 -0.70
N ARG A 159 -10.01 -19.50 0.17
CA ARG A 159 -9.80 -20.95 0.27
C ARG A 159 -10.32 -21.48 1.59
N GLU A 160 -10.81 -22.72 1.58
CA GLU A 160 -11.39 -23.36 2.76
C GLU A 160 -10.34 -23.61 3.85
N ASP A 161 -9.09 -23.89 3.44
CA ASP A 161 -7.94 -24.06 4.33
C ASP A 161 -7.23 -22.73 4.67
N GLY A 162 -7.82 -21.60 4.27
CA GLY A 162 -7.33 -20.25 4.55
C GLY A 162 -8.36 -19.45 5.36
N ALA A 163 -8.68 -18.24 4.92
CA ALA A 163 -9.62 -17.37 5.65
C ALA A 163 -11.09 -17.76 5.43
N GLY A 164 -11.39 -18.59 4.43
CA GLY A 164 -12.75 -19.05 4.16
C GLY A 164 -13.72 -17.95 3.72
N CYS A 165 -13.24 -16.85 3.13
CA CYS A 165 -14.09 -15.75 2.63
C CYS A 165 -15.15 -16.20 1.61
N ASN A 166 -15.05 -17.42 1.07
CA ASN A 166 -16.12 -18.04 0.26
C ASN A 166 -17.46 -18.11 1.00
N GLY A 167 -17.44 -18.14 2.34
CA GLY A 167 -18.65 -18.06 3.16
C GLY A 167 -19.43 -16.76 2.97
N LEU A 168 -18.86 -15.70 2.37
CA LEU A 168 -19.60 -14.49 2.01
C LEU A 168 -20.64 -14.76 0.91
N PHE A 169 -20.49 -15.83 0.14
CA PHE A 169 -21.39 -16.25 -0.94
C PHE A 169 -22.52 -17.19 -0.46
N VAL A 170 -23.05 -16.98 0.75
CA VAL A 170 -24.07 -17.81 1.43
C VAL A 170 -25.40 -18.01 0.71
N GLY A 171 -25.62 -17.37 -0.44
CA GLY A 171 -26.92 -17.21 -1.08
C GLY A 171 -27.71 -18.49 -1.38
N SER A 172 -27.08 -19.66 -1.49
CA SER A 172 -27.76 -20.94 -1.80
C SER A 172 -28.01 -21.85 -0.60
N LYS A 173 -27.50 -21.51 0.60
CA LYS A 173 -27.55 -22.40 1.78
C LYS A 173 -28.60 -22.01 2.83
N ALA A 174 -29.16 -20.80 2.75
CA ALA A 174 -30.12 -20.31 3.74
C ALA A 174 -31.58 -20.57 3.32
N ALA A 175 -32.44 -20.93 4.27
CA ALA A 175 -33.87 -21.15 4.04
C ALA A 175 -34.68 -19.84 3.98
N ASN A 176 -34.17 -18.76 4.58
CA ASN A 176 -34.77 -17.42 4.55
C ASN A 176 -33.70 -16.31 4.65
N LEU A 177 -34.10 -15.04 4.54
CA LEU A 177 -33.14 -13.93 4.49
C LEU A 177 -32.52 -13.62 5.86
N ARG A 178 -33.21 -13.92 6.96
CA ARG A 178 -32.67 -13.80 8.32
C ARG A 178 -31.55 -14.80 8.57
N GLU A 179 -31.75 -16.05 8.16
CA GLU A 179 -30.70 -17.08 8.22
C GLU A 179 -29.51 -16.70 7.33
N ARG A 180 -29.77 -16.20 6.11
CA ARG A 180 -28.69 -15.69 5.23
C ARG A 180 -27.88 -14.58 5.90
N GLN A 181 -28.56 -13.62 6.54
CA GLN A 181 -27.89 -12.54 7.27
C GLN A 181 -27.04 -13.07 8.43
N THR A 182 -27.53 -14.06 9.15
CA THR A 182 -26.79 -14.71 10.25
C THR A 182 -25.55 -15.43 9.73
N LEU A 183 -25.70 -16.27 8.69
CA LEU A 183 -24.59 -17.01 8.09
C LEU A 183 -23.55 -16.08 7.46
N LEU A 184 -23.99 -14.98 6.84
CA LEU A 184 -23.09 -13.95 6.32
C LEU A 184 -22.25 -13.32 7.44
N GLY A 185 -22.89 -12.93 8.55
CA GLY A 185 -22.18 -12.36 9.69
C GLY A 185 -21.16 -13.33 10.29
N GLN A 186 -21.50 -14.63 10.36
CA GLN A 186 -20.55 -15.66 10.80
C GLN A 186 -19.36 -15.82 9.85
N ALA A 187 -19.60 -15.78 8.53
CA ALA A 187 -18.53 -15.85 7.53
C ALA A 187 -17.68 -14.56 7.44
N ALA A 188 -18.27 -13.41 7.75
CA ALA A 188 -17.60 -12.12 7.70
C ALA A 188 -16.50 -11.98 8.76
N VAL A 189 -16.64 -12.61 9.93
CA VAL A 189 -15.66 -12.54 11.04
C VAL A 189 -14.26 -13.00 10.61
N PRO A 190 -14.04 -14.27 10.19
CA PRO A 190 -12.71 -14.72 9.78
C PRO A 190 -12.20 -13.99 8.54
N CYS A 191 -13.11 -13.60 7.63
CA CYS A 191 -12.72 -12.86 6.45
C CYS A 191 -12.18 -11.44 6.79
N ARG A 192 -12.84 -10.73 7.72
CA ARG A 192 -12.37 -9.43 8.21
C ARG A 192 -11.04 -9.52 8.94
N GLU A 193 -10.81 -10.57 9.71
CA GLU A 193 -9.52 -10.80 10.36
C GLU A 193 -8.41 -10.93 9.31
N ALA A 194 -8.61 -11.77 8.30
CA ALA A 194 -7.65 -11.93 7.21
C ALA A 194 -7.43 -10.65 6.39
N VAL A 195 -8.50 -9.90 6.14
CA VAL A 195 -8.44 -8.58 5.49
C VAL A 195 -7.66 -7.58 6.34
N ASN A 196 -7.85 -7.57 7.65
CA ASN A 196 -7.10 -6.69 8.56
C ASN A 196 -5.60 -7.03 8.60
N GLN A 197 -5.24 -8.31 8.49
CA GLN A 197 -3.84 -8.71 8.32
C GLN A 197 -3.26 -8.20 6.99
N LEU A 198 -4.01 -8.29 5.89
CA LEU A 198 -3.57 -7.75 4.59
C LEU A 198 -3.41 -6.22 4.57
N LYS A 199 -4.20 -5.48 5.37
CA LYS A 199 -4.02 -4.03 5.54
C LYS A 199 -2.66 -3.65 6.16
N GLN A 200 -1.96 -4.60 6.78
CA GLN A 200 -0.62 -4.41 7.33
C GLN A 200 0.49 -4.72 6.31
N SER A 201 0.14 -5.16 5.10
CA SER A 201 1.10 -5.40 4.03
C SER A 201 1.84 -4.11 3.66
N LYS A 202 3.12 -4.24 3.32
CA LYS A 202 3.89 -3.15 2.70
C LYS A 202 3.50 -2.91 1.24
N ASN A 203 2.74 -3.83 0.63
CA ASN A 203 2.27 -3.69 -0.74
C ASN A 203 0.95 -2.91 -0.79
N ILE A 204 1.00 -1.70 -1.34
CA ILE A 204 -0.16 -0.79 -1.46
C ILE A 204 -1.33 -1.46 -2.19
N SER A 205 -1.08 -2.26 -3.23
CA SER A 205 -2.15 -2.93 -3.98
C SER A 205 -2.94 -3.90 -3.10
N TYR A 206 -2.28 -4.63 -2.19
CA TYR A 206 -2.96 -5.47 -1.20
C TYR A 206 -3.69 -4.65 -0.14
N VAL A 207 -3.11 -3.55 0.33
CA VAL A 207 -3.76 -2.67 1.31
C VAL A 207 -5.04 -2.06 0.75
N GLU A 208 -5.01 -1.57 -0.49
CA GLU A 208 -6.18 -0.98 -1.16
C GLU A 208 -7.25 -2.02 -1.46
N PHE A 209 -6.85 -3.21 -1.93
CA PHE A 209 -7.76 -4.34 -2.08
C PHE A 209 -8.42 -4.69 -0.74
N ALA A 210 -7.64 -4.81 0.34
CA ALA A 210 -8.16 -5.17 1.66
C ALA A 210 -9.13 -4.11 2.21
N ARG A 211 -8.86 -2.81 2.02
CA ARG A 211 -9.79 -1.74 2.37
C ARG A 211 -11.09 -1.82 1.58
N THR A 212 -11.00 -2.09 0.27
CA THR A 212 -12.16 -2.20 -0.60
C THR A 212 -13.00 -3.42 -0.23
N LEU A 213 -12.38 -4.57 0.00
CA LEU A 213 -13.06 -5.79 0.42
C LEU A 213 -13.76 -5.63 1.78
N ASP A 214 -13.13 -4.97 2.76
CA ASP A 214 -13.77 -4.70 4.06
C ASP A 214 -15.04 -3.83 3.91
N ASN A 215 -14.98 -2.81 3.05
CA ASN A 215 -16.13 -1.97 2.74
C ASN A 215 -17.25 -2.77 2.07
N GLU A 216 -16.91 -3.65 1.10
CA GLU A 216 -17.89 -4.53 0.46
C GLU A 216 -18.54 -5.50 1.45
N ILE A 217 -17.76 -6.08 2.37
CA ILE A 217 -18.30 -6.94 3.45
C ILE A 217 -19.30 -6.15 4.31
N ALA A 218 -18.94 -4.93 4.71
CA ALA A 218 -19.84 -4.07 5.50
C ALA A 218 -21.14 -3.72 4.75
N GLN A 219 -21.04 -3.44 3.44
CA GLN A 219 -22.21 -3.18 2.61
C GLN A 219 -23.09 -4.44 2.46
N LEU A 220 -22.49 -5.61 2.24
CA LEU A 220 -23.21 -6.88 2.18
C LEU A 220 -23.98 -7.16 3.47
N GLU A 221 -23.36 -6.96 4.64
CA GLU A 221 -24.02 -7.14 5.93
C GLU A 221 -25.20 -6.17 6.11
N SER A 222 -25.00 -4.89 5.80
CA SER A 222 -26.05 -3.87 5.90
C SER A 222 -27.23 -4.15 4.97
N HIS A 223 -26.96 -4.53 3.73
CA HIS A 223 -28.01 -4.88 2.77
C HIS A 223 -28.70 -6.19 3.14
N ALA A 224 -27.97 -7.19 3.65
CA ALA A 224 -28.55 -8.42 4.15
C ALA A 224 -29.51 -8.15 5.32
N GLU A 225 -29.12 -7.31 6.28
CA GLU A 225 -29.98 -6.89 7.40
C GLU A 225 -31.24 -6.19 6.92
N THR A 226 -31.12 -5.24 5.98
CA THR A 226 -32.26 -4.53 5.41
C THR A 226 -33.23 -5.51 4.75
N THR A 227 -32.73 -6.41 3.91
CA THR A 227 -33.58 -7.40 3.23
C THR A 227 -34.26 -8.36 4.20
N ALA A 228 -33.58 -8.78 5.27
CA ALA A 228 -34.14 -9.64 6.31
C ALA A 228 -35.26 -8.94 7.09
N LYS A 229 -35.04 -7.69 7.53
CA LYS A 229 -36.07 -6.88 8.20
C LYS A 229 -37.30 -6.67 7.31
N SER A 230 -37.08 -6.39 6.03
CA SER A 230 -38.18 -6.19 5.09
C SER A 230 -38.99 -7.46 4.80
N GLU A 231 -38.36 -8.64 4.84
CA GLU A 231 -39.05 -9.94 4.77
C GLU A 231 -39.88 -10.19 6.05
N GLU A 232 -39.37 -9.86 7.22
CA GLU A 232 -40.13 -10.00 8.48
C GLU A 232 -41.35 -9.09 8.52
N ASN A 233 -41.19 -7.84 8.04
CA ASN A 233 -42.30 -6.90 7.89
C ASN A 233 -43.39 -7.42 6.95
N TYR A 234 -43.05 -8.25 5.96
CA TYR A 234 -44.05 -8.82 5.05
C TYR A 234 -45.10 -9.65 5.80
N ASN A 235 -44.69 -10.48 6.76
CA ASN A 235 -45.62 -11.27 7.57
C ASN A 235 -46.52 -10.38 8.44
N GLU A 236 -45.97 -9.29 9.00
CA GLU A 236 -46.77 -8.28 9.70
C GLU A 236 -47.79 -7.62 8.75
N PHE A 237 -47.38 -7.27 7.53
CA PHE A 237 -48.26 -6.65 6.55
C PHE A 237 -49.40 -7.58 6.12
N VAL A 238 -49.14 -8.87 5.93
CA VAL A 238 -50.21 -9.83 5.61
C VAL A 238 -51.25 -9.86 6.73
N ARG A 239 -50.81 -9.93 8.00
CA ARG A 239 -51.72 -9.90 9.17
C ARG A 239 -52.51 -8.59 9.26
N LEU A 240 -51.83 -7.45 9.17
CA LEU A 240 -52.47 -6.13 9.26
C LEU A 240 -53.46 -5.88 8.12
N LYS A 241 -53.14 -6.36 6.91
CA LYS A 241 -54.07 -6.32 5.78
C LYS A 241 -55.36 -7.07 6.10
N ASP A 242 -55.28 -8.28 6.64
CA ASP A 242 -56.46 -9.06 7.03
C ASP A 242 -57.25 -8.38 8.18
N GLU A 243 -56.56 -7.75 9.13
CA GLU A 243 -57.20 -6.97 10.21
C GLU A 243 -57.94 -5.72 9.68
N TYR A 244 -57.36 -5.00 8.73
CA TYR A 244 -58.03 -3.85 8.10
C TYR A 244 -59.22 -4.26 7.24
N VAL A 245 -59.12 -5.38 6.51
CA VAL A 245 -60.27 -5.94 5.76
C VAL A 245 -61.40 -6.27 6.73
N LYS A 246 -61.11 -7.00 7.80
CA LYS A 246 -62.12 -7.32 8.82
C LYS A 246 -62.71 -6.07 9.48
N LYS A 247 -61.88 -5.07 9.81
CA LYS A 247 -62.34 -3.81 10.39
C LYS A 247 -63.31 -3.06 9.45
N ALA A 248 -63.03 -3.06 8.16
CA ALA A 248 -63.90 -2.46 7.15
C ALA A 248 -65.21 -3.24 6.97
N ASP A 249 -65.14 -4.58 6.95
CA ASP A 249 -66.31 -5.46 6.86
C ASP A 249 -67.23 -5.30 8.09
N ASP A 250 -66.66 -5.32 9.30
CA ASP A 250 -67.39 -5.15 10.56
C ASP A 250 -68.05 -3.75 10.64
N ALA A 251 -67.35 -2.69 10.21
CA ALA A 251 -67.89 -1.33 10.15
C ALA A 251 -69.04 -1.21 9.13
N THR A 252 -68.92 -1.88 7.99
CA THR A 252 -69.96 -1.90 6.96
C THR A 252 -71.20 -2.67 7.44
N ALA A 253 -71.01 -3.85 8.04
CA ALA A 253 -72.09 -4.71 8.53
C ALA A 253 -72.96 -4.03 9.61
N ARG A 254 -72.36 -3.12 10.40
CA ARG A 254 -73.07 -2.37 11.45
C ARG A 254 -73.56 -0.98 11.02
N ASN A 255 -73.47 -0.63 9.74
CA ASN A 255 -73.80 0.69 9.20
C ASN A 255 -73.07 1.83 9.95
N ALA A 256 -71.74 1.73 10.07
CA ALA A 256 -70.91 2.76 10.67
C ALA A 256 -71.07 4.13 9.97
N SER A 257 -70.75 5.21 10.68
CA SER A 257 -70.82 6.56 10.14
C SER A 257 -69.78 6.79 9.05
N GLU A 258 -70.04 7.76 8.17
CA GLU A 258 -69.11 8.17 7.12
C GLU A 258 -67.75 8.61 7.69
N GLU A 259 -67.75 9.31 8.82
CA GLU A 259 -66.53 9.74 9.53
C GLU A 259 -65.67 8.55 9.95
N GLU A 260 -66.28 7.46 10.42
CA GLU A 260 -65.55 6.26 10.79
C GLU A 260 -64.97 5.54 9.57
N LEU A 261 -65.76 5.41 8.49
CA LEU A 261 -65.30 4.80 7.24
C LEU A 261 -64.15 5.59 6.61
N LEU A 262 -64.20 6.93 6.67
CA LEU A 262 -63.10 7.80 6.23
C LEU A 262 -61.83 7.57 7.06
N LYS A 263 -61.96 7.44 8.39
CA LYS A 263 -60.82 7.13 9.26
C LYS A 263 -60.18 5.77 8.91
N ILE A 264 -61.00 4.75 8.65
CA ILE A 264 -60.50 3.43 8.22
C ILE A 264 -59.77 3.56 6.87
N ALA A 265 -60.31 4.32 5.93
CA ALA A 265 -59.68 4.56 4.63
C ALA A 265 -58.32 5.27 4.76
N ASP A 266 -58.20 6.27 5.64
CA ASP A 266 -56.94 6.96 5.92
C ASP A 266 -55.90 6.04 6.57
N GLU A 267 -56.32 5.19 7.53
CA GLU A 267 -55.45 4.18 8.13
C GLU A 267 -54.94 3.16 7.08
N VAL A 268 -55.81 2.70 6.18
CA VAL A 268 -55.44 1.80 5.07
C VAL A 268 -54.49 2.48 4.08
N LYS A 269 -54.69 3.79 3.79
CA LYS A 269 -53.79 4.56 2.94
C LYS A 269 -52.40 4.71 3.56
N ALA A 270 -52.33 4.99 4.87
CA ALA A 270 -51.08 5.03 5.61
C ALA A 270 -50.38 3.66 5.61
N PHE A 271 -51.15 2.59 5.82
CA PHE A 271 -50.65 1.21 5.76
C PHE A 271 -50.10 0.84 4.37
N ASN A 272 -50.81 1.17 3.29
CA ASN A 272 -50.32 0.96 1.92
C ASN A 272 -49.04 1.76 1.63
N THR A 273 -48.90 2.94 2.22
CA THR A 273 -47.65 3.73 2.14
C THR A 273 -46.49 3.02 2.83
N ARG A 274 -46.72 2.43 4.02
CA ARG A 274 -45.71 1.59 4.71
C ARG A 274 -45.28 0.40 3.85
N ILE A 275 -46.22 -0.30 3.22
CA ILE A 275 -45.90 -1.43 2.31
C ILE A 275 -45.03 -0.95 1.14
N LYS A 276 -45.39 0.16 0.49
CA LYS A 276 -44.63 0.70 -0.64
C LYS A 276 -43.20 1.08 -0.26
N ASN A 277 -43.03 1.74 0.89
CA ASN A 277 -41.71 2.13 1.38
C ASN A 277 -40.85 0.89 1.68
N ASN A 278 -41.39 -0.10 2.41
CA ASN A 278 -40.68 -1.34 2.69
C ASN A 278 -40.27 -2.10 1.43
N ARG A 279 -41.15 -2.16 0.41
CA ARG A 279 -40.82 -2.77 -0.87
C ARG A 279 -39.68 -2.03 -1.58
N SER A 280 -39.74 -0.70 -1.59
CA SER A 280 -38.68 0.12 -2.21
C SER A 280 -37.33 -0.09 -1.53
N GLU A 281 -37.31 -0.15 -0.19
CA GLU A 281 -36.10 -0.42 0.61
C GLU A 281 -35.56 -1.83 0.33
N PHE A 282 -36.44 -2.83 0.29
CA PHE A 282 -36.09 -4.20 -0.07
C PHE A 282 -35.48 -4.29 -1.46
N ASP A 283 -36.15 -3.76 -2.49
CA ASP A 283 -35.70 -3.84 -3.87
C ASP A 283 -34.35 -3.14 -4.06
N PHE A 284 -34.15 -1.99 -3.39
CA PHE A 284 -32.86 -1.29 -3.39
C PHE A 284 -31.75 -2.13 -2.74
N ALA A 285 -31.97 -2.62 -1.51
CA ALA A 285 -30.99 -3.39 -0.77
C ALA A 285 -30.67 -4.74 -1.44
N ALA A 286 -31.69 -5.44 -1.95
CA ALA A 286 -31.52 -6.71 -2.64
C ALA A 286 -30.69 -6.55 -3.92
N LYS A 287 -30.93 -5.49 -4.70
CA LYS A 287 -30.13 -5.19 -5.89
C LYS A 287 -28.66 -4.92 -5.53
N ARG A 288 -28.42 -4.11 -4.50
CA ARG A 288 -27.06 -3.79 -4.05
C ARG A 288 -26.32 -5.00 -3.48
N TYR A 289 -27.00 -5.82 -2.69
CA TYR A 289 -26.46 -7.09 -2.19
C TYR A 289 -26.02 -8.01 -3.34
N LEU A 290 -26.89 -8.20 -4.35
CA LEU A 290 -26.58 -9.03 -5.51
C LEU A 290 -25.43 -8.49 -6.35
N ASN A 291 -25.32 -7.16 -6.48
CA ASN A 291 -24.19 -6.53 -7.17
C ASN A 291 -22.88 -6.76 -6.41
N GLY A 292 -22.84 -6.51 -5.10
CA GLY A 292 -21.62 -6.74 -4.29
C GLY A 292 -21.14 -8.19 -4.38
N VAL A 293 -22.05 -9.16 -4.33
CA VAL A 293 -21.74 -10.58 -4.54
C VAL A 293 -21.14 -10.85 -5.93
N LYS A 294 -21.64 -10.21 -6.98
CA LYS A 294 -21.17 -10.40 -8.36
C LYS A 294 -19.84 -9.71 -8.66
N GLU A 295 -19.58 -8.57 -8.02
CA GLU A 295 -18.39 -7.75 -8.26
C GLU A 295 -17.17 -8.23 -7.46
N MET A 296 -17.39 -8.96 -6.36
CA MET A 296 -16.31 -9.44 -5.48
C MET A 296 -15.23 -10.30 -6.18
N PRO A 297 -15.55 -11.24 -7.09
CA PRO A 297 -14.53 -11.96 -7.86
C PRO A 297 -13.66 -11.03 -8.72
N THR A 298 -14.26 -9.99 -9.32
CA THR A 298 -13.53 -9.00 -10.13
C THR A 298 -12.53 -8.22 -9.28
N LEU A 299 -12.88 -7.87 -8.03
CA LEU A 299 -11.94 -7.22 -7.10
C LEU A 299 -10.67 -8.04 -6.86
N VAL A 300 -10.82 -9.37 -6.75
CA VAL A 300 -9.68 -10.28 -6.55
C VAL A 300 -8.84 -10.38 -7.82
N GLU A 301 -9.48 -10.50 -8.99
CA GLU A 301 -8.81 -10.59 -10.28
C GLU A 301 -8.02 -9.32 -10.63
N GLU A 302 -8.58 -8.14 -10.33
CA GLU A 302 -7.94 -6.84 -10.61
C GLU A 302 -6.63 -6.63 -9.84
N VAL A 303 -6.42 -7.30 -8.70
CA VAL A 303 -5.20 -7.12 -7.90
C VAL A 303 -3.95 -7.41 -8.73
N PHE A 304 -3.88 -8.57 -9.39
CA PHE A 304 -2.71 -8.95 -10.19
C PHE A 304 -2.80 -8.48 -11.65
N SER A 305 -3.99 -8.49 -12.24
CA SER A 305 -4.17 -8.11 -13.65
C SER A 305 -3.99 -6.61 -13.88
N LYS A 306 -4.19 -5.78 -12.84
CA LYS A 306 -4.20 -4.32 -12.96
C LYS A 306 -3.38 -3.63 -11.87
N ASN A 307 -3.68 -3.84 -10.59
CA ASN A 307 -3.16 -2.98 -9.52
C ASN A 307 -1.65 -3.19 -9.27
N VAL A 308 -1.22 -4.44 -9.03
CA VAL A 308 0.20 -4.80 -8.89
C VAL A 308 0.98 -4.46 -10.16
N ALA A 309 0.42 -4.76 -11.32
CA ALA A 309 1.05 -4.46 -12.61
C ALA A 309 1.25 -2.94 -12.82
N ALA A 310 0.25 -2.12 -12.48
CA ALA A 310 0.33 -0.67 -12.55
C ALA A 310 1.36 -0.09 -11.57
N GLN A 311 1.42 -0.63 -10.35
CA GLN A 311 2.39 -0.23 -9.34
C GLN A 311 3.83 -0.54 -9.78
N ILE A 312 4.09 -1.74 -10.30
CA ILE A 312 5.40 -2.10 -10.84
C ILE A 312 5.77 -1.18 -12.00
N LYS A 313 4.84 -0.98 -12.96
CA LYS A 313 5.04 -0.08 -14.10
C LYS A 313 5.37 1.37 -13.67
N HIS A 314 4.75 1.85 -12.60
CA HIS A 314 5.05 3.16 -12.04
C HIS A 314 6.52 3.23 -11.57
N HIS A 315 6.98 2.23 -10.81
CA HIS A 315 8.38 2.16 -10.38
C HIS A 315 9.34 2.02 -11.56
N ASP A 316 9.01 1.20 -12.56
CA ASP A 316 9.79 1.05 -13.80
C ASP A 316 9.89 2.35 -14.61
N THR A 317 8.93 3.26 -14.45
CA THR A 317 8.97 4.57 -15.11
C THR A 317 9.79 5.58 -14.29
N VAL A 318 9.54 5.67 -12.99
CA VAL A 318 10.11 6.73 -12.14
C VAL A 318 11.56 6.48 -11.76
N ILE A 319 11.93 5.24 -11.44
CA ILE A 319 13.29 4.93 -10.96
C ILE A 319 14.35 5.24 -12.02
N PRO A 320 14.25 4.79 -13.28
CA PRO A 320 15.27 5.09 -14.29
C PRO A 320 15.44 6.59 -14.53
N LEU A 321 14.34 7.36 -14.49
CA LEU A 321 14.41 8.82 -14.60
C LEU A 321 15.20 9.44 -13.44
N ARG A 322 14.97 8.98 -12.20
CA ARG A 322 15.72 9.48 -11.03
C ARG A 322 17.19 9.04 -11.04
N VAL A 323 17.51 7.86 -11.58
CA VAL A 323 18.90 7.45 -11.83
C VAL A 323 19.55 8.41 -12.81
N GLN A 324 18.88 8.74 -13.92
CA GLN A 324 19.42 9.67 -14.92
C GLN A 324 19.63 11.07 -14.34
N VAL A 325 18.65 11.61 -13.60
CA VAL A 325 18.77 12.92 -12.94
C VAL A 325 19.99 12.98 -12.01
N LEU A 326 20.24 11.92 -11.23
CA LEU A 326 21.41 11.87 -10.37
C LEU A 326 22.71 11.79 -11.18
N LYS A 327 22.75 11.00 -12.26
CA LYS A 327 23.90 10.96 -13.18
C LYS A 327 24.19 12.33 -13.80
N ASP A 328 23.16 13.03 -14.25
CA ASP A 328 23.28 14.37 -14.84
C ASP A 328 23.76 15.40 -13.81
N ALA A 329 23.27 15.33 -12.57
CA ALA A 329 23.73 16.20 -11.48
C ALA A 329 25.20 15.95 -11.14
N ILE A 330 25.64 14.68 -11.13
CA ILE A 330 27.05 14.33 -10.94
C ILE A 330 27.90 14.84 -12.11
N ASP A 331 27.43 14.71 -13.35
CA ASP A 331 28.17 15.16 -14.53
C ASP A 331 28.32 16.69 -14.58
N ALA A 332 27.29 17.43 -14.20
CA ALA A 332 27.37 18.88 -14.07
C ALA A 332 28.42 19.30 -13.04
N GLU A 333 28.51 18.60 -11.91
CA GLU A 333 29.49 18.86 -10.85
C GLU A 333 30.91 18.47 -11.26
N LEU A 334 31.09 17.37 -12.00
CA LEU A 334 32.40 16.94 -12.49
C LEU A 334 32.94 17.86 -13.61
N ALA A 335 32.05 18.52 -14.35
CA ALA A 335 32.40 19.46 -15.41
C ALA A 335 32.72 20.89 -14.91
N ALA A 336 32.37 21.21 -13.66
CA ALA A 336 32.72 22.45 -12.98
C ALA A 336 34.17 22.45 -12.45
#